data_AF-A0A0G0AUL3-F1
#
_entry.id   AF-A0A0G0AUL3-F1
#
_cell.length_a   1.000
_cell.length_b   1.000
_cell.length_c   1.000
_cell.angle_alpha   90.00
_cell.angle_beta   90.00
_cell.angle_gamma   90.00
#
_symmetry.space_group_name_H-M   'P 1'
#
loop_
_entity.id
_entity.type
_entity.pdbx_description
1 polymer ?
#
loop_
_entity_poly.entity_id
_entity_poly.type
_entity_poly.pdbx_seq_one_letter_code
_entity_poly.pdbx_strand_id
1 'polypeptide(L)'
;MIVRGYISGVTKTSIWYSYERGERLIYGLKFPDGLKKNQKLFKPILTPTTHPLVGATGHDERLTREQIIGKKIVSKKLYEQMEKTALVLFKYGAKLCLSKGLILVDTKYEFGIYNGKLTLIDEIHTPDSSRFWIAKTYEQRLKKGLEPENFDKEFLRLWYVKRGYRGDGPPPPMAKELIVAVAQRYIGVYEKLTG
;
A
#
# COMPACT_ATOMS: atom_id res chain seq x y z
N MET A 1 0.97 4.52 8.92
CA MET A 1 2.39 4.38 8.45
C MET A 1 2.44 3.45 7.25
N ILE A 2 2.68 3.94 6.03
CA ILE A 2 2.75 3.06 4.84
C ILE A 2 4.21 2.75 4.52
N VAL A 3 4.53 1.46 4.34
CA VAL A 3 5.84 0.99 3.88
C VAL A 3 5.71 0.47 2.45
N ARG A 4 6.63 0.87 1.57
CA ARG A 4 6.63 0.49 0.15
C ARG A 4 7.94 -0.20 -0.23
N GLY A 5 7.84 -1.38 -0.83
CA GLY A 5 8.98 -2.10 -1.42
C GLY A 5 9.14 -1.87 -2.93
N TYR A 6 8.12 -1.33 -3.59
CA TYR A 6 8.07 -1.14 -5.05
C TYR A 6 7.49 0.23 -5.39
N ILE A 7 7.92 0.81 -6.50
CA ILE A 7 7.35 2.05 -7.04
C ILE A 7 6.09 1.75 -7.87
N SER A 8 4.92 1.87 -7.24
CA SER A 8 3.64 1.52 -7.85
C SER A 8 2.49 2.42 -7.36
N GLY A 9 1.28 2.11 -7.82
CA GLY A 9 0.02 2.78 -7.51
C GLY A 9 -0.36 3.87 -8.51
N VAL A 10 -1.63 4.27 -8.45
CA VAL A 10 -2.23 5.28 -9.34
C VAL A 10 -2.95 6.38 -8.57
N THR A 11 -2.96 6.32 -7.24
CA THR A 11 -3.63 7.31 -6.39
C THR A 11 -2.72 8.50 -6.14
N LYS A 12 -3.31 9.65 -5.78
CA LYS A 12 -2.56 10.86 -5.39
C LYS A 12 -1.60 10.64 -4.21
N THR A 13 -1.77 9.60 -3.39
CA THR A 13 -0.84 9.26 -2.29
C THR A 13 0.23 8.23 -2.70
N SER A 14 0.12 7.61 -3.87
CA SER A 14 1.10 6.65 -4.37
C SER A 14 2.36 7.35 -4.90
N ILE A 15 3.51 6.67 -4.79
CA ILE A 15 4.79 7.23 -5.22
C ILE A 15 4.94 7.24 -6.75
N TRP A 16 4.37 6.26 -7.46
CA TRP A 16 4.42 6.25 -8.92
C TRP A 16 3.68 7.44 -9.52
N TYR A 17 2.47 7.76 -9.03
CA TYR A 17 1.67 8.88 -9.54
C TYR A 17 2.44 10.22 -9.59
N SER A 18 3.22 10.52 -8.55
CA SER A 18 4.03 11.75 -8.54
C SER A 18 5.30 11.62 -9.37
N TYR A 19 5.95 10.47 -9.32
CA TYR A 19 7.16 10.22 -10.10
C TYR A 19 6.92 10.32 -11.62
N GLU A 20 5.82 9.75 -12.09
CA GLU A 20 5.35 9.82 -13.48
C GLU A 20 5.06 11.25 -13.94
N ARG A 21 4.66 12.13 -13.01
CA ARG A 21 4.44 13.57 -13.25
C ARG A 21 5.71 14.43 -13.13
N GLY A 22 6.88 13.79 -13.06
CA GLY A 22 8.17 14.48 -13.03
C GLY A 22 8.67 14.85 -11.63
N GLU A 23 7.95 14.53 -10.55
CA GLU A 23 8.44 14.78 -9.20
C GLU A 23 9.59 13.81 -8.87
N ARG A 24 10.62 14.31 -8.18
CA ARG A 24 11.75 13.51 -7.67
C ARG A 24 11.94 13.62 -6.18
N LEU A 25 11.34 14.63 -5.54
CA LEU A 25 11.27 14.75 -4.09
C LEU A 25 9.85 14.38 -3.64
N ILE A 26 9.65 13.14 -3.19
CA ILE A 26 8.33 12.60 -2.84
C ILE A 26 8.38 12.12 -1.39
N TYR A 27 7.48 12.58 -0.52
CA TYR A 27 7.53 12.32 0.92
C TYR A 27 8.85 12.75 1.61
N GLY A 28 9.56 13.75 1.04
CA GLY A 28 10.89 14.16 1.51
C GLY A 28 12.02 13.24 1.06
N LEU A 29 11.74 12.23 0.24
CA LEU A 29 12.72 11.29 -0.29
C LEU A 29 13.07 11.65 -1.73
N LYS A 30 14.37 11.68 -2.04
CA LYS A 30 14.88 11.90 -3.40
C LYS A 30 14.93 10.58 -4.17
N PHE A 31 14.31 10.56 -5.35
CA PHE A 31 14.32 9.43 -6.27
C PHE A 31 15.23 9.72 -7.47
N PRO A 32 15.98 8.73 -7.97
CA PRO A 32 16.74 8.87 -9.21
C PRO A 32 15.80 8.89 -10.42
N ASP A 33 16.29 9.42 -11.54
CA ASP A 33 15.64 9.28 -12.84
C ASP A 33 15.66 7.84 -13.36
N GLY A 34 14.83 7.56 -14.36
CA GLY A 34 14.80 6.28 -15.07
C GLY A 34 14.09 5.12 -14.35
N LEU A 35 13.51 5.33 -13.16
CA LEU A 35 12.67 4.32 -12.54
C LEU A 35 11.47 3.98 -13.42
N LYS A 36 11.17 2.68 -13.51
CA LYS A 36 10.01 2.15 -14.25
C LYS A 36 8.86 1.84 -13.30
N LYS A 37 7.62 1.93 -13.79
CA LYS A 37 6.43 1.52 -13.02
C LYS A 37 6.60 0.09 -12.55
N ASN A 38 6.22 -0.17 -11.31
CA ASN A 38 6.26 -1.46 -10.64
C ASN A 38 7.66 -2.02 -10.37
N GLN A 39 8.72 -1.24 -10.56
CA GLN A 39 10.08 -1.63 -10.23
C GLN A 39 10.27 -1.77 -8.71
N LYS A 40 11.05 -2.77 -8.29
CA LYS A 40 11.50 -2.91 -6.90
C LYS A 40 12.40 -1.75 -6.50
N LEU A 41 12.13 -1.17 -5.33
CA LEU A 41 12.97 -0.12 -4.76
C LEU A 41 14.27 -0.72 -4.20
N PHE A 42 15.33 0.08 -4.17
CA PHE A 42 16.62 -0.33 -3.60
C PHE A 42 16.49 -0.79 -2.14
N LYS A 43 15.66 -0.09 -1.36
CA LYS A 43 15.26 -0.47 -0.01
C LYS A 43 13.79 -0.09 0.21
N PRO A 44 13.07 -0.78 1.11
CA PRO A 44 11.75 -0.35 1.52
C PRO A 44 11.81 1.06 2.12
N ILE A 45 10.80 1.86 1.82
CA ILE A 45 10.69 3.26 2.28
C ILE A 45 9.39 3.49 3.01
N LEU A 46 9.36 4.51 3.87
CA LEU A 46 8.12 5.00 4.46
C LEU A 46 7.55 6.18 3.68
N THR A 47 6.22 6.16 3.55
CA THR A 47 5.45 7.24 2.93
C THR A 47 4.21 7.50 3.80
N PRO A 48 4.38 8.18 4.96
CA PRO A 48 3.30 8.31 5.92
C PRO A 48 2.22 9.28 5.41
N THR A 49 0.96 8.94 5.69
CA THR A 49 -0.20 9.77 5.38
C THR A 49 -0.89 10.22 6.67
N THR A 50 -1.63 11.33 6.62
CA THR A 50 -2.59 11.68 7.67
C THR A 50 -3.74 10.68 7.67
N HIS A 51 -4.34 10.47 8.84
CA HIS A 51 -5.69 9.95 8.94
C HIS A 51 -6.62 11.14 9.20
N PRO A 52 -7.63 11.41 8.34
CA PRO A 52 -8.64 12.41 8.65
C PRO A 52 -9.36 12.05 9.95
N LEU A 53 -9.66 13.04 10.79
CA LEU A 53 -10.42 12.85 12.04
C LEU A 53 -11.79 12.22 11.74
N VAL A 54 -12.29 11.38 12.64
CA VAL A 54 -13.63 10.76 12.51
C VAL A 54 -14.67 11.87 12.35
N GLY A 55 -15.40 11.86 11.22
CA GLY A 55 -16.42 12.87 10.87
C GLY A 55 -15.92 14.00 9.96
N ALA A 56 -14.62 14.08 9.64
CA ALA A 56 -14.09 14.99 8.63
C ALA A 56 -14.10 14.33 7.25
N THR A 57 -14.65 15.02 6.24
CA THR A 57 -14.70 14.62 4.82
C THR A 57 -13.34 14.78 4.12
N GLY A 58 -12.23 14.52 4.82
CA GLY A 58 -10.87 14.65 4.31
C GLY A 58 -10.38 13.36 3.63
N HIS A 59 -9.48 13.50 2.66
CA HIS A 59 -8.68 12.38 2.13
C HIS A 59 -7.33 12.33 2.86
N ASP A 60 -6.71 11.14 2.89
CA ASP A 60 -5.33 10.97 3.34
C ASP A 60 -4.37 11.92 2.59
N GLU A 61 -3.65 12.74 3.34
CA GLU A 61 -2.64 13.67 2.81
C GLU A 61 -1.23 13.14 3.06
N ARG A 62 -0.29 13.48 2.18
CA ARG A 62 1.11 13.09 2.31
C ARG A 62 1.79 13.90 3.41
N LEU A 63 2.57 13.24 4.26
CA LEU A 63 3.43 13.91 5.24
C LEU A 63 4.88 13.45 5.09
N THR A 64 5.83 14.36 5.24
CA THR A 64 7.24 13.99 5.41
C THR A 64 7.55 13.68 6.88
N ARG A 65 8.66 12.97 7.11
CA ARG A 65 9.21 12.76 8.46
C ARG A 65 9.38 14.09 9.21
N GLU A 66 9.97 15.07 8.54
CA GLU A 66 10.28 16.39 9.08
C GLU A 66 9.00 17.13 9.45
N GLN A 67 7.95 17.02 8.63
CA GLN A 67 6.64 17.60 8.94
C GLN A 67 6.01 16.94 10.16
N ILE A 68 6.07 15.61 10.28
CA ILE A 68 5.48 14.88 11.42
C ILE A 68 6.15 15.29 12.73
N ILE A 69 7.48 15.33 12.73
CA ILE A 69 8.28 15.69 13.92
C ILE A 69 8.14 17.19 14.21
N GLY A 70 8.25 18.04 13.19
CA GLY A 70 8.20 19.50 13.32
C GLY A 70 6.84 20.01 13.80
N LYS A 71 5.74 19.42 13.31
CA LYS A 71 4.37 19.71 13.76
C LYS A 71 4.04 19.05 15.12
N LYS A 72 4.97 18.28 15.70
CA LYS A 72 4.76 17.53 16.95
C LYS A 72 3.54 16.61 16.92
N ILE A 73 3.21 16.05 15.75
CA ILE A 73 2.13 15.04 15.62
C ILE A 73 2.47 13.83 16.50
N VAL A 74 3.75 13.43 16.49
CA VAL A 74 4.36 12.52 17.46
C VAL A 74 5.76 13.03 17.83
N SER A 75 6.31 12.58 18.96
CA SER A 75 7.68 12.89 19.32
C SER A 75 8.69 12.23 18.36
N LYS A 76 9.87 12.82 18.19
CA LYS A 76 10.96 12.25 17.36
C LYS A 76 11.28 10.81 17.74
N LYS A 77 11.42 10.55 19.05
CA LYS A 77 11.70 9.22 19.59
C LYS A 77 10.61 8.21 19.23
N LEU A 78 9.34 8.61 19.34
CA LEU A 78 8.21 7.75 18.99
C LEU A 78 8.16 7.47 17.48
N TYR A 79 8.38 8.51 16.64
CA TYR A 79 8.44 8.34 15.19
C TYR A 79 9.52 7.35 14.76
N GLU A 80 10.73 7.48 15.31
CA GLU A 80 11.85 6.58 15.03
C GLU A 80 11.54 5.13 15.42
N GLN A 81 10.84 4.95 16.55
CA GLN A 81 10.39 3.62 16.97
C GLN A 81 9.32 3.05 16.01
N MET A 82 8.35 3.87 15.58
CA MET A 82 7.34 3.48 14.59
C MET A 82 7.97 3.10 13.26
N GLU A 83 8.87 3.93 12.73
CA GLU A 83 9.61 3.69 11.49
C GLU A 83 10.40 2.38 11.55
N LYS A 84 11.20 2.19 12.60
CA LYS A 84 11.98 0.96 12.80
C LYS A 84 11.07 -0.26 12.85
N THR A 85 9.99 -0.20 13.60
CA THR A 85 9.03 -1.30 13.76
C THR A 85 8.36 -1.64 12.43
N ALA A 86 7.86 -0.63 11.71
CA ALA A 86 7.20 -0.81 10.42
C ALA A 86 8.13 -1.46 9.37
N LEU A 87 9.39 -1.05 9.31
CA LEU A 87 10.38 -1.64 8.39
C LEU A 87 10.74 -3.08 8.74
N VAL A 88 10.85 -3.41 10.04
CA VAL A 88 11.09 -4.78 10.50
C VAL A 88 9.91 -5.68 10.15
N LEU A 89 8.68 -5.24 10.45
CA LEU A 89 7.45 -5.96 10.10
C LEU A 89 7.34 -6.16 8.58
N PHE A 90 7.65 -5.13 7.79
CA PHE A 90 7.57 -5.23 6.33
C PHE A 90 8.59 -6.22 5.78
N LYS A 91 9.83 -6.18 6.28
CA LYS A 91 10.88 -7.13 5.87
C LYS A 91 10.48 -8.57 6.19
N TYR A 92 9.91 -8.80 7.37
CA TYR A 92 9.42 -10.12 7.77
C TYR A 92 8.26 -10.57 6.86
N GLY A 93 7.23 -9.74 6.71
CA GLY A 93 6.07 -10.02 5.86
C GLY A 93 6.45 -10.27 4.41
N ALA A 94 7.35 -9.46 3.84
CA ALA A 94 7.84 -9.64 2.48
C ALA A 94 8.58 -10.97 2.29
N LYS A 95 9.37 -11.41 3.28
CA LYS A 95 10.03 -12.73 3.25
C LYS A 95 9.00 -13.86 3.29
N LEU A 96 8.01 -13.77 4.18
CA LEU A 96 6.95 -14.77 4.30
C LEU A 96 6.09 -14.85 3.03
N CYS A 97 5.66 -13.70 2.50
CA CYS A 97 4.87 -13.67 1.27
C CYS A 97 5.63 -14.33 0.11
N LEU A 98 6.93 -14.02 -0.01
CA LEU A 98 7.75 -14.57 -1.08
C LEU A 98 7.88 -16.09 -1.00
N SER A 99 8.04 -16.66 0.20
CA SER A 99 8.06 -18.12 0.37
C SER A 99 6.72 -18.79 0.04
N LYS A 100 5.63 -18.02 -0.01
CA LYS A 100 4.28 -18.47 -0.40
C LYS A 100 3.89 -18.09 -1.84
N GLY A 101 4.85 -17.61 -2.64
CA GLY A 101 4.63 -17.25 -4.04
C GLY A 101 3.94 -15.91 -4.26
N LEU A 102 3.92 -15.05 -3.24
CA LEU A 102 3.37 -13.70 -3.25
C LEU A 102 4.46 -12.64 -3.09
N ILE A 103 4.27 -11.46 -3.67
CA ILE A 103 5.10 -10.29 -3.42
C ILE A 103 4.29 -9.32 -2.58
N LEU A 104 4.78 -8.99 -1.38
CA LEU A 104 4.26 -7.87 -0.60
C LEU A 104 4.82 -6.57 -1.18
N VAL A 105 3.94 -5.80 -1.83
CA VAL A 105 4.33 -4.61 -2.61
C VAL A 105 4.46 -3.40 -1.70
N ASP A 106 3.42 -3.15 -0.93
CA ASP A 106 3.31 -2.16 0.12
C ASP A 106 2.24 -2.57 1.12
N THR A 107 2.31 -2.02 2.33
CA THR A 107 1.33 -2.23 3.41
C THR A 107 1.20 -0.98 4.26
N LYS A 108 0.01 -0.75 4.80
CA LYS A 108 -0.24 0.21 5.88
C LYS A 108 -0.10 -0.50 7.23
N TYR A 109 0.53 0.18 8.19
CA TYR A 109 0.54 -0.17 9.60
C TYR A 109 -0.05 0.98 10.41
N GLU A 110 -0.82 0.64 11.42
CA GLU A 110 -1.32 1.58 12.40
C GLU A 110 -0.72 1.29 13.77
N PHE A 111 -0.44 2.35 14.52
CA PHE A 111 0.17 2.23 15.83
C PHE A 111 -0.61 3.07 16.82
N GLY A 112 -0.84 2.49 18.01
CA GLY A 112 -1.38 3.18 19.17
C GLY A 112 -0.37 3.18 20.32
N ILE A 113 -0.72 3.92 21.38
CA ILE A 113 -0.06 3.80 22.67
C ILE A 113 -1.00 3.02 23.60
N TYR A 114 -0.53 1.88 24.08
CA TYR A 114 -1.23 1.09 25.08
C TYR A 114 -0.29 0.88 26.28
N ASN A 115 -0.74 1.25 27.48
CA ASN A 115 0.06 1.22 28.71
C ASN A 115 1.45 1.88 28.56
N GLY A 116 1.49 3.04 27.89
CA GLY A 116 2.72 3.80 27.66
C GLY A 116 3.68 3.18 26.64
N LYS A 117 3.30 2.11 25.94
CA LYS A 117 4.13 1.42 24.95
C LYS A 117 3.54 1.56 23.54
N LEU A 118 4.42 1.77 22.57
CA LEU A 118 4.07 1.68 21.16
C LEU A 118 3.55 0.27 20.87
N THR A 119 2.33 0.19 20.36
CA THR A 119 1.62 -1.05 20.10
C THR A 119 1.13 -1.04 18.66
N LEU A 120 1.40 -2.12 17.93
CA LEU A 120 0.79 -2.34 16.62
C LEU A 120 -0.70 -2.59 16.85
N ILE A 121 -1.53 -1.84 16.15
CA ILE A 121 -3.00 -1.97 16.18
C ILE A 121 -3.51 -2.23 14.76
N ASP A 122 -4.83 -2.29 14.61
CA ASP A 122 -5.50 -2.56 13.34
C ASP A 122 -5.07 -3.92 12.72
N GLU A 123 -5.47 -4.16 11.48
CA GLU A 123 -5.05 -5.31 10.69
C GLU A 123 -3.63 -5.18 10.12
N ILE A 124 -3.02 -6.32 9.78
CA ILE A 124 -1.67 -6.40 9.20
C ILE A 124 -1.60 -7.45 8.10
N HIS A 125 -0.98 -7.10 6.97
CA HIS A 125 -0.71 -8.01 5.85
C HIS A 125 -1.97 -8.70 5.29
N THR A 126 -3.10 -7.99 5.35
CA THR A 126 -4.37 -8.39 4.73
C THR A 126 -4.49 -7.77 3.32
N PRO A 127 -5.38 -8.28 2.45
CA PRO A 127 -5.61 -7.67 1.13
C PRO A 127 -6.20 -6.24 1.18
N ASP A 128 -6.71 -5.80 2.33
CA ASP A 128 -7.20 -4.43 2.54
C ASP A 128 -6.07 -3.47 2.94
N SER A 129 -5.21 -3.90 3.86
CA SER A 129 -4.05 -3.12 4.30
C SER A 129 -2.86 -3.16 3.34
N SER A 130 -2.82 -4.14 2.42
CA SER A 130 -1.64 -4.48 1.61
C SER A 130 -1.93 -4.77 0.15
N ARG A 131 -0.93 -4.52 -0.70
CA ARG A 131 -0.93 -4.97 -2.11
C ARG A 131 -0.10 -6.24 -2.27
N PHE A 132 -0.69 -7.23 -2.91
CA PHE A 132 -0.05 -8.50 -3.23
C PHE A 132 0.04 -8.72 -4.74
N TRP A 133 1.22 -9.07 -5.22
CA TRP A 133 1.42 -9.58 -6.58
C TRP A 133 1.77 -11.06 -6.59
N ILE A 134 1.49 -11.71 -7.71
CA ILE A 134 1.89 -13.10 -7.96
C ILE A 134 3.38 -13.12 -8.33
N ALA A 135 4.20 -13.78 -7.51
CA ALA A 135 5.65 -13.74 -7.65
C ALA A 135 6.11 -14.39 -8.98
N LYS A 136 5.47 -15.48 -9.40
CA LYS A 136 5.88 -16.26 -10.59
C LYS A 136 5.77 -15.47 -11.91
N THR A 137 4.90 -14.46 -11.99
CA THR A 137 4.65 -13.70 -13.23
C THR A 137 5.29 -12.31 -13.22
N TYR A 138 5.72 -11.82 -12.06
CA TYR A 138 6.21 -10.44 -11.87
C TYR A 138 7.34 -10.05 -12.84
N GLU A 139 8.44 -10.80 -12.88
CA GLU A 139 9.62 -10.46 -13.68
C GLU A 139 9.30 -10.41 -15.19
N GLN A 140 8.53 -11.38 -15.69
CA GLN A 140 8.15 -11.41 -17.10
C GLN A 140 7.25 -10.23 -17.47
N ARG A 141 6.29 -9.90 -16.59
CA ARG A 141 5.35 -8.79 -16.81
C ARG A 141 6.08 -7.45 -16.75
N LEU A 142 6.98 -7.25 -15.79
CA LEU A 142 7.82 -6.05 -15.68
C LEU A 142 8.66 -5.84 -16.94
N LYS A 143 9.32 -6.90 -17.45
CA LYS A 143 10.11 -6.83 -18.71
C LYS A 143 9.27 -6.42 -19.92
N LYS A 144 8.00 -6.84 -19.96
CA LYS A 144 7.04 -6.50 -21.02
C LYS A 144 6.34 -5.14 -20.79
N GLY A 145 6.65 -4.43 -19.69
CA GLY A 145 5.96 -3.18 -19.35
C GLY A 145 4.48 -3.37 -18.95
N LEU A 146 4.10 -4.58 -18.54
CA LEU A 146 2.74 -4.92 -18.13
C LEU A 146 2.57 -4.75 -16.62
N GLU A 147 1.36 -4.38 -16.19
CA GLU A 147 0.99 -4.37 -14.76
C GLU A 147 1.18 -5.75 -14.14
N PRO A 148 1.82 -5.90 -12.97
CA PRO A 148 1.92 -7.18 -12.28
C PRO A 148 0.56 -7.82 -12.05
N GLU A 149 0.53 -9.13 -12.12
CA GLU A 149 -0.67 -9.88 -11.76
C GLU A 149 -0.85 -9.80 -10.25
N ASN A 150 -2.05 -9.45 -9.82
CA ASN A 150 -2.34 -9.08 -8.44
C ASN A 150 -3.64 -9.74 -7.95
N PHE A 151 -3.86 -9.65 -6.64
CA PHE A 151 -5.13 -10.04 -6.01
C PHE A 151 -6.02 -8.82 -5.72
N ASP A 152 -5.76 -7.68 -6.37
CA ASP A 152 -6.30 -6.39 -5.92
C ASP A 152 -7.71 -6.07 -6.45
N LYS A 153 -8.22 -4.93 -6.00
CA LYS A 153 -9.55 -4.38 -6.33
C LYS A 153 -9.61 -3.74 -7.72
N GLU A 154 -8.59 -3.81 -8.57
CA GLU A 154 -8.62 -3.14 -9.87
C GLU A 154 -9.66 -3.75 -10.80
N PHE A 155 -9.90 -5.07 -10.75
CA PHE A 155 -11.02 -5.66 -11.49
C PHE A 155 -12.40 -5.17 -10.98
N LEU A 156 -12.53 -4.92 -9.67
CA LEU A 156 -13.72 -4.33 -9.06
C LEU A 156 -13.91 -2.90 -9.57
N ARG A 157 -12.84 -2.11 -9.59
CA ARG A 157 -12.85 -0.74 -10.13
C ARG A 157 -13.20 -0.72 -11.62
N LEU A 158 -12.59 -1.58 -12.43
CA LEU A 158 -12.89 -1.70 -13.86
C LEU A 158 -14.33 -2.18 -14.09
N TRP A 159 -14.86 -3.05 -13.24
CA TRP A 159 -16.25 -3.50 -13.31
C TRP A 159 -17.24 -2.35 -13.09
N TYR A 160 -16.93 -1.44 -12.16
CA TYR A 160 -17.69 -0.23 -11.89
C TYR A 160 -17.57 0.82 -13.01
N VAL A 161 -16.35 1.08 -13.50
CA VAL A 161 -16.12 2.02 -14.61
C VAL A 161 -16.87 1.60 -15.86
N LYS A 162 -16.88 0.29 -16.17
CA LYS A 162 -17.68 -0.28 -17.28
C LYS A 162 -19.19 -0.05 -17.15
N ARG A 163 -19.68 0.28 -15.95
CA ARG A 163 -21.09 0.60 -15.65
C ARG A 163 -21.32 2.08 -15.40
N GLY A 164 -20.38 2.93 -15.82
CA GLY A 164 -20.47 4.38 -15.68
C GLY A 164 -20.20 4.91 -14.27
N TYR A 165 -19.93 4.04 -13.29
CA TYR A 165 -19.63 4.48 -11.94
C TYR A 165 -18.17 4.86 -11.79
N ARG A 166 -17.92 6.13 -11.45
CA ARG A 166 -16.57 6.69 -11.27
C ARG A 166 -16.26 7.13 -9.84
N GLY A 167 -17.17 6.85 -8.90
CA GLY A 167 -17.06 7.24 -7.49
C GLY A 167 -18.10 8.28 -7.06
N ASP A 168 -18.84 8.85 -8.00
CA ASP A 168 -19.88 9.85 -7.73
C ASP A 168 -21.28 9.21 -7.77
N GLY A 169 -22.10 9.55 -6.77
CA GLY A 169 -23.46 9.01 -6.63
C GLY A 169 -23.50 7.60 -6.02
N PRO A 170 -24.70 6.98 -5.97
CA PRO A 170 -24.85 5.62 -5.46
C PRO A 170 -24.16 4.62 -6.40
N PRO A 171 -23.29 3.73 -5.89
CA PRO A 171 -22.69 2.70 -6.71
C PRO A 171 -23.74 1.71 -7.22
N PRO A 172 -23.64 1.21 -8.46
CA PRO A 172 -24.50 0.13 -8.93
C PRO A 172 -24.31 -1.12 -8.05
N PRO A 173 -25.37 -1.91 -7.82
CA PRO A 173 -25.28 -3.11 -6.99
C PRO A 173 -24.31 -4.12 -7.63
N MET A 174 -23.42 -4.70 -6.83
CA MET A 174 -22.46 -5.68 -7.33
C MET A 174 -23.18 -6.94 -7.83
N ALA A 175 -22.79 -7.41 -9.03
CA ALA A 175 -23.25 -8.70 -9.52
C ALA A 175 -22.66 -9.84 -8.68
N LYS A 176 -23.38 -10.95 -8.54
CA LYS A 176 -22.96 -12.10 -7.71
C LYS A 176 -21.59 -12.63 -8.14
N GLU A 177 -21.32 -12.67 -9.43
CA GLU A 177 -20.05 -13.14 -10.01
C GLU A 177 -18.88 -12.26 -9.57
N LEU A 178 -19.11 -10.94 -9.44
CA LEU A 178 -18.11 -10.01 -8.95
C LEU A 178 -17.82 -10.26 -7.47
N ILE A 179 -18.87 -10.44 -6.65
CA ILE A 179 -18.75 -10.73 -5.22
C ILE A 179 -17.94 -12.01 -5.01
N VAL A 180 -18.29 -13.09 -5.72
CA VAL A 180 -17.56 -14.37 -5.67
C VAL A 180 -16.10 -14.18 -6.09
N ALA A 181 -15.84 -13.45 -7.17
CA ALA A 181 -14.48 -13.19 -7.64
C ALA A 181 -13.65 -12.34 -6.66
N VAL A 182 -14.25 -11.39 -5.92
CA VAL A 182 -13.60 -10.67 -4.82
C VAL A 182 -13.29 -11.64 -3.69
N ALA A 183 -14.28 -12.39 -3.21
CA ALA A 183 -14.11 -13.32 -2.10
C ALA A 183 -13.00 -14.36 -2.37
N GLN A 184 -12.98 -14.96 -3.57
CA GLN A 184 -11.96 -15.93 -3.98
C GLN A 184 -10.54 -15.36 -3.94
N ARG A 185 -10.36 -14.05 -4.19
CA ARG A 185 -9.03 -13.42 -4.09
C ARG A 185 -8.57 -13.29 -2.64
N TYR A 186 -9.47 -12.89 -1.74
CA TYR A 186 -9.16 -12.82 -0.31
C TYR A 186 -8.85 -14.21 0.24
N ILE A 187 -9.67 -15.20 -0.08
CA ILE A 187 -9.46 -16.61 0.28
C ILE A 187 -8.11 -17.10 -0.27
N GLY A 188 -7.82 -16.86 -1.55
CA GLY A 188 -6.57 -17.30 -2.16
C GLY A 188 -5.31 -16.65 -1.57
N VAL A 189 -5.38 -15.40 -1.09
CA VAL A 189 -4.27 -14.78 -0.34
C VAL A 189 -4.15 -15.41 1.05
N TYR A 190 -5.27 -15.57 1.76
CA TYR A 190 -5.32 -16.20 3.07
C TYR A 190 -4.71 -17.62 3.05
N GLU A 191 -5.24 -18.51 2.21
CA GLU A 191 -4.79 -19.90 2.07
C GLU A 191 -3.30 -20.00 1.70
N LYS A 192 -2.81 -19.09 0.84
CA LYS A 192 -1.37 -19.06 0.52
C LYS A 192 -0.52 -18.71 1.73
N LEU A 193 -0.94 -17.70 2.50
CA LEU A 193 -0.15 -17.20 3.63
C LEU A 193 -0.19 -18.16 4.82
N THR A 194 -1.35 -18.77 5.10
CA THR A 194 -1.53 -19.66 6.25
C THR A 194 -1.12 -21.10 5.97
N GLY A 195 -1.17 -21.54 4.70
CA GLY A 195 -1.23 -22.98 4.38
C GLY A 195 -2.58 -23.57 4.79
#